data_AF-A0A2S7SVH5-F1
#
_entry.id   AF-A0A2S7SVH5-F1
#
_cell.length_a   1.000
_cell.length_b   1.000
_cell.length_c   1.000
_cell.angle_alpha   90.00
_cell.angle_beta   90.00
_cell.angle_gamma   90.00
#
_symmetry.space_group_name_H-M   'P 1'
#
loop_
_entity.id
_entity.type
_entity.pdbx_description
1 polymer ?
#
loop_
_entity_poly.entity_id
_entity_poly.type
_entity_poly.pdbx_seq_one_letter_code
_entity_poly.pdbx_strand_id
1 'polypeptide(L)'
;MTNKTEILNKLTDAKLIDVVKNYRQYGYDDTLRNAAISILNERGLTVDDLIFGGNFTNTQYDNATEYYQSYNQNSQRAFILYSLSLASIIVLPWITMPSDAIAKTLVIVNIILNISFIVFLIKAYISHSEFYTAMGKKLAKGDQLIFFIVGIPFYILMYFFYRSQMKEEMKAIQ
;
A
#
# COMPACT_ATOMS: atom_id res chain seq x y z
N MET A 1 -6.68 -6.48 31.20
CA MET A 1 -6.80 -7.50 30.12
C MET A 1 -8.04 -8.39 30.27
N THR A 2 -8.61 -8.55 31.47
CA THR A 2 -9.75 -9.44 31.79
C THR A 2 -11.03 -9.21 30.97
N ASN A 3 -11.34 -7.95 30.63
CA ASN A 3 -12.59 -7.60 29.96
C ASN A 3 -12.71 -8.14 28.51
N LYS A 4 -11.61 -8.15 27.73
CA LYS A 4 -11.64 -8.59 26.32
C LYS A 4 -11.85 -10.10 26.20
N THR A 5 -11.20 -10.90 27.05
CA THR A 5 -11.32 -12.36 27.04
C THR A 5 -12.71 -12.83 27.48
N GLU A 6 -13.35 -12.12 28.42
CA GLU A 6 -14.75 -12.39 28.79
C GLU A 6 -15.73 -12.14 27.64
N ILE A 7 -15.48 -11.13 26.81
CA ILE A 7 -16.28 -10.86 25.61
C ILE A 7 -16.08 -11.98 24.57
N LEU A 8 -14.83 -12.41 24.34
CA LEU A 8 -14.53 -13.50 23.39
C LEU A 8 -15.23 -14.81 23.78
N ASN A 9 -15.29 -15.14 25.07
CA ASN A 9 -15.97 -16.35 25.55
C ASN A 9 -17.48 -16.38 25.24
N LYS A 10 -18.11 -15.21 25.08
CA LYS A 10 -19.53 -15.10 24.69
C LYS A 10 -19.75 -15.18 23.18
N LEU A 11 -18.69 -15.17 22.37
CA LEU A 11 -18.80 -15.26 20.93
C LEU A 11 -19.06 -16.69 20.48
N THR A 12 -19.77 -16.82 19.37
CA THR A 12 -19.94 -18.09 18.65
C THR A 12 -18.65 -18.48 17.95
N ASP A 13 -18.50 -19.75 17.60
CA ASP A 13 -17.30 -20.24 16.90
C ASP A 13 -17.09 -19.51 15.58
N ALA A 14 -18.16 -19.26 14.81
CA ALA A 14 -18.08 -18.48 13.59
C ALA A 14 -17.50 -17.07 13.81
N LYS A 15 -17.87 -16.40 14.91
CA LYS A 15 -17.32 -15.07 15.23
C LYS A 15 -15.89 -15.14 15.73
N LEU A 16 -15.52 -16.17 16.48
CA LEU A 16 -14.13 -16.38 16.89
C LEU A 16 -13.24 -16.69 15.69
N ILE A 17 -13.71 -17.50 14.74
CA ILE A 17 -13.03 -17.79 13.48
C ILE A 17 -12.82 -16.50 12.68
N ASP A 18 -13.84 -15.64 12.58
CA ASP A 18 -13.72 -14.33 11.95
C ASP A 18 -12.67 -13.45 12.63
N VAL A 19 -12.69 -13.38 13.98
CA VAL A 19 -11.66 -12.66 14.75
C VAL A 19 -10.27 -13.20 14.45
N VAL A 20 -10.07 -14.52 14.39
CA VAL A 20 -8.76 -15.12 14.09
C VAL A 20 -8.28 -14.77 12.69
N LYS A 21 -9.18 -14.84 11.70
CA LYS A 21 -8.88 -14.58 10.29
C LYS A 21 -8.55 -13.11 10.03
N ASN A 22 -9.37 -12.21 10.59
CA ASN A 22 -9.43 -10.79 10.24
C ASN A 22 -8.83 -9.85 11.31
N TYR A 23 -8.15 -10.40 12.33
CA TYR A 23 -7.62 -9.62 13.47
C TYR A 23 -6.82 -8.37 13.05
N ARG A 24 -5.93 -8.46 12.05
CA ARG A 24 -5.13 -7.32 11.57
C ARG A 24 -5.98 -6.23 10.93
N GLN A 25 -7.00 -6.62 10.18
CA GLN A 25 -7.92 -5.69 9.55
C GLN A 25 -8.74 -4.92 10.60
N TYR A 26 -9.09 -5.59 11.69
CA TYR A 26 -9.76 -4.97 12.83
C TYR A 26 -8.81 -4.18 13.75
N GLY A 27 -7.51 -4.17 13.47
CA GLY A 27 -6.51 -3.50 14.30
C GLY A 27 -6.26 -4.19 15.65
N TYR A 28 -6.58 -5.47 15.74
CA TYR A 28 -6.28 -6.29 16.91
C TYR A 28 -4.84 -6.81 16.86
N ASP A 29 -4.28 -7.05 18.04
CA ASP A 29 -2.94 -7.62 18.18
C ASP A 29 -2.97 -9.16 18.22
N ASP A 30 -1.78 -9.76 18.15
CA ASP A 30 -1.64 -11.22 18.24
C ASP A 30 -2.16 -11.78 19.57
N THR A 31 -2.18 -10.99 20.65
CA THR A 31 -2.67 -11.45 21.96
C THR A 31 -4.16 -11.78 21.91
N LEU A 32 -4.96 -10.91 21.26
CA LEU A 32 -6.39 -11.14 21.10
C LEU A 32 -6.66 -12.31 20.17
N ARG A 33 -5.88 -12.43 19.09
CA ARG A 33 -5.96 -13.57 18.16
C ARG A 33 -5.67 -14.89 18.87
N ASN A 34 -4.59 -14.95 19.65
CA ASN A 34 -4.19 -16.16 20.37
C ASN A 34 -5.22 -16.56 21.43
N ALA A 35 -5.86 -15.59 22.09
CA ALA A 35 -6.97 -15.86 22.99
C ALA A 35 -8.18 -16.48 22.26
N ALA A 36 -8.54 -15.97 21.07
CA ALA A 36 -9.60 -16.55 20.26
C ALA A 36 -9.28 -17.98 19.79
N ILE A 37 -8.02 -18.24 19.39
CA ILE A 37 -7.53 -19.59 19.05
C ILE A 37 -7.64 -20.53 20.25
N SER A 38 -7.27 -20.10 21.45
CA SER A 38 -7.37 -20.92 22.66
C SER A 38 -8.81 -21.34 22.94
N ILE A 39 -9.76 -20.41 22.84
CA ILE A 39 -11.19 -20.70 23.06
C ILE A 39 -11.72 -21.67 21.98
N LEU A 40 -11.31 -21.50 20.72
CA LEU A 40 -11.68 -22.42 19.64
C LEU A 40 -11.13 -23.84 19.90
N ASN A 41 -9.88 -23.93 20.36
CA ASN A 41 -9.25 -25.21 20.68
C ASN A 41 -9.94 -25.92 21.85
N GLU A 42 -10.34 -25.17 22.89
CA GLU A 42 -11.16 -25.69 24.00
C GLU A 42 -12.53 -26.22 23.53
N ARG A 43 -13.05 -25.69 22.41
CA ARG A 43 -14.30 -26.11 21.78
C ARG A 43 -14.12 -27.20 20.71
N GLY A 44 -12.90 -27.72 20.55
CA GLY A 44 -12.60 -28.81 19.62
C GLY A 44 -12.29 -28.37 18.18
N LEU A 45 -12.09 -27.08 17.93
CA LEU A 45 -11.62 -26.56 16.64
C LEU A 45 -10.13 -26.24 16.72
N THR A 46 -9.31 -27.06 16.08
CA THR A 46 -7.85 -26.96 16.15
C THR A 46 -7.31 -25.92 15.17
N VAL A 47 -6.04 -25.53 15.36
CA VAL A 47 -5.34 -24.66 14.41
C VAL A 47 -5.28 -25.29 13.02
N ASP A 48 -5.08 -26.60 12.94
CA ASP A 48 -5.03 -27.32 11.66
C ASP A 48 -6.38 -27.23 10.94
N ASP A 49 -7.51 -27.34 11.66
CA ASP A 49 -8.85 -27.15 11.07
C ASP A 49 -9.02 -25.74 10.48
N LEU A 50 -8.50 -24.71 11.17
CA LEU A 50 -8.52 -23.33 10.69
C LEU A 50 -7.64 -23.14 9.45
N ILE A 51 -6.50 -23.81 9.37
CA ILE A 51 -5.59 -23.75 8.23
C ILE A 51 -6.21 -24.47 7.03
N PHE A 52 -6.65 -25.72 7.19
CA PHE A 52 -7.28 -26.49 6.13
C PHE A 52 -8.57 -25.85 5.61
N GLY A 53 -9.31 -25.16 6.49
CA GLY A 53 -10.50 -24.39 6.12
C GLY A 53 -10.23 -23.02 5.49
N GLY A 54 -8.97 -22.59 5.37
CA GLY A 54 -8.62 -21.25 4.84
C GLY A 54 -9.06 -20.08 5.73
N ASN A 55 -9.25 -20.34 7.03
CA ASN A 55 -9.76 -19.38 8.00
C ASN A 55 -8.68 -18.90 9.01
N PHE A 56 -7.45 -19.40 8.89
CA PHE A 56 -6.39 -19.02 9.80
C PHE A 56 -5.82 -17.62 9.52
N THR A 57 -5.84 -17.19 8.26
CA THR A 57 -5.30 -15.88 7.82
C THR A 57 -6.15 -15.29 6.70
N ASN A 58 -6.23 -13.96 6.65
CA ASN A 58 -6.78 -13.25 5.50
C ASN A 58 -5.66 -12.92 4.50
N THR A 59 -5.28 -13.91 3.68
CA THR A 59 -4.22 -13.75 2.67
C THR A 59 -4.51 -12.61 1.69
N GLN A 60 -5.78 -12.38 1.36
CA GLN A 60 -6.18 -11.27 0.49
C GLN A 60 -5.85 -9.92 1.14
N TYR A 61 -6.21 -9.74 2.41
CA TYR A 61 -5.89 -8.55 3.17
C TYR A 61 -4.39 -8.36 3.36
N ASP A 62 -3.66 -9.42 3.68
CA ASP A 62 -2.21 -9.36 3.87
C ASP A 62 -1.48 -8.96 2.57
N ASN A 63 -1.80 -9.59 1.45
CA ASN A 63 -1.24 -9.25 0.13
C ASN A 63 -1.60 -7.81 -0.27
N ALA A 64 -2.87 -7.41 -0.13
CA ALA A 64 -3.30 -6.05 -0.42
C ALA A 64 -2.58 -5.02 0.46
N THR A 65 -2.37 -5.33 1.73
CA THR A 65 -1.61 -4.47 2.66
C THR A 65 -0.15 -4.31 2.20
N GLU A 66 0.49 -5.40 1.79
CA GLU A 66 1.88 -5.37 1.30
C GLU A 66 2.02 -4.50 0.05
N TYR A 67 1.13 -4.67 -0.92
CA TYR A 67 1.13 -3.87 -2.15
C TYR A 67 0.80 -2.39 -1.87
N TYR A 68 -0.11 -2.10 -0.94
CA TYR A 68 -0.40 -0.74 -0.51
C TYR A 68 0.81 -0.07 0.15
N GLN A 69 1.54 -0.78 1.01
CA GLN A 69 2.77 -0.27 1.61
C GLN A 69 3.85 -0.01 0.57
N SER A 70 4.05 -0.96 -0.36
CA SER A 70 4.98 -0.83 -1.47
C SER A 70 4.64 0.35 -2.38
N TYR A 71 3.35 0.55 -2.68
CA TYR A 71 2.85 1.71 -3.40
C TYR A 71 3.21 3.01 -2.66
N ASN A 72 2.88 3.11 -1.37
CA ASN A 72 3.13 4.31 -0.57
C ASN A 72 4.60 4.69 -0.52
N GLN A 73 5.49 3.72 -0.34
CA GLN A 73 6.93 3.98 -0.30
C GLN A 73 7.46 4.47 -1.65
N ASN A 74 7.11 3.78 -2.73
CA ASN A 74 7.60 4.12 -4.07
C ASN A 74 7.00 5.44 -4.58
N SER A 75 5.70 5.66 -4.35
CA SER A 75 5.02 6.90 -4.74
C SER A 75 5.52 8.11 -3.95
N GLN A 76 5.85 7.96 -2.65
CA GLN A 76 6.46 9.03 -1.87
C GLN A 76 7.86 9.40 -2.41
N ARG A 77 8.69 8.42 -2.75
CA ARG A 77 10.00 8.66 -3.36
C ARG A 77 9.87 9.36 -4.71
N ALA A 78 8.96 8.88 -5.56
CA ALA A 78 8.66 9.52 -6.83
C ALA A 78 8.14 10.96 -6.64
N PHE A 79 7.30 11.21 -5.63
CA PHE A 79 6.77 12.54 -5.33
C PHE A 79 7.87 13.54 -4.94
N ILE A 80 8.81 13.11 -4.11
CA ILE A 80 9.97 13.92 -3.72
C ILE A 80 10.83 14.25 -4.94
N LEU A 81 11.16 13.24 -5.76
CA LEU A 81 11.97 13.42 -6.96
C LEU A 81 11.29 14.32 -8.00
N TYR A 82 9.99 14.17 -8.18
CA TYR A 82 9.19 15.00 -9.06
C TYR A 82 9.18 16.46 -8.60
N SER A 83 8.93 16.68 -7.31
CA SER A 83 8.95 18.02 -6.70
C SER A 83 10.32 18.69 -6.84
N LEU A 84 11.39 17.93 -6.64
CA LEU A 84 12.76 18.41 -6.82
C LEU A 84 13.06 18.73 -8.30
N SER A 85 12.59 17.90 -9.23
CA SER A 85 12.70 18.15 -10.68
C SER A 85 12.01 19.46 -11.06
N LEU A 86 10.76 19.68 -10.61
CA LEU A 86 10.04 20.93 -10.85
C LEU A 86 10.75 22.15 -10.26
N ALA A 87 11.20 22.06 -9.00
CA ALA A 87 11.93 23.14 -8.35
C ALA A 87 13.22 23.48 -9.12
N SER A 88 13.93 22.47 -9.63
CA SER A 88 15.15 22.69 -10.39
C SER A 88 14.90 23.45 -11.68
N ILE A 89 13.77 23.23 -12.39
CA ILE A 89 13.41 23.99 -13.60
C ILE A 89 13.27 25.49 -13.30
N ILE A 90 12.67 25.83 -12.16
CA ILE A 90 12.48 27.21 -11.73
C ILE A 90 13.82 27.85 -11.37
N VAL A 91 14.67 27.10 -10.66
CA VAL A 91 15.93 27.61 -10.10
C VAL A 91 17.08 27.64 -11.11
N LEU A 92 17.07 26.75 -12.10
CA LEU A 92 18.11 26.57 -13.13
C LEU A 92 18.52 27.91 -13.78
N PRO A 93 17.63 28.77 -14.30
CA PRO A 93 18.01 30.02 -14.97
C PRO A 93 18.85 30.97 -14.13
N TRP A 94 18.62 31.05 -12.81
CA TRP A 94 19.38 31.95 -11.93
C TRP A 94 20.75 31.39 -11.55
N ILE A 95 20.87 30.06 -11.44
CA ILE A 95 22.13 29.41 -11.05
C ILE A 95 23.07 29.24 -12.24
N THR A 96 22.56 29.11 -13.48
CA THR A 96 23.40 28.86 -14.66
C THR A 96 23.93 30.12 -15.33
N MET A 97 23.34 31.29 -15.05
CA MET A 97 23.82 32.60 -15.50
C MET A 97 25.32 32.88 -15.28
N PRO A 98 25.97 32.46 -14.17
CA PRO A 98 27.36 32.77 -13.90
C PRO A 98 28.39 31.83 -14.53
N SER A 99 28.01 30.63 -15.02
CA SER A 99 28.97 29.64 -15.54
C SER A 99 28.35 28.52 -16.38
N ASP A 100 28.89 28.32 -17.58
CA ASP A 100 28.53 27.22 -18.48
C ASP A 100 28.85 25.83 -17.92
N ALA A 101 29.89 25.71 -17.11
CA ALA A 101 30.26 24.43 -16.49
C ALA A 101 29.21 24.00 -15.46
N ILE A 102 28.75 24.94 -14.62
CA ILE A 102 27.70 24.71 -13.63
C ILE A 102 26.39 24.29 -14.34
N ALA A 103 26.07 24.94 -15.46
CA ALA A 103 24.91 24.60 -16.27
C ALA A 103 24.92 23.15 -16.74
N LYS A 104 26.03 22.71 -17.36
CA LYS A 104 26.16 21.34 -17.86
C LYS A 104 26.07 20.31 -16.74
N THR A 105 26.71 20.56 -15.60
CA THR A 105 26.65 19.64 -14.45
C THR A 105 25.22 19.51 -13.90
N LEU A 106 24.49 20.63 -13.75
CA LEU A 106 23.12 20.61 -13.25
C LEU A 106 22.16 19.91 -14.21
N VAL A 107 22.34 20.05 -15.51
CA VAL A 107 21.55 19.32 -16.51
C VAL A 107 21.76 17.81 -16.36
N ILE A 108 23.00 17.34 -16.18
CA ILE A 108 23.28 15.91 -15.96
C ILE A 108 22.61 15.41 -14.67
N VAL A 109 22.72 16.17 -13.58
CA VAL A 109 22.06 15.82 -12.30
C VAL A 109 20.54 15.76 -12.48
N ASN A 110 19.95 16.71 -13.19
CA ASN A 110 18.52 16.74 -13.46
C ASN A 110 18.07 15.52 -14.29
N ILE A 111 18.85 15.10 -15.29
CA ILE A 111 18.57 13.87 -16.06
C ILE A 111 18.54 12.65 -15.13
N ILE A 112 19.52 12.50 -14.24
CA ILE A 112 19.59 11.39 -13.28
C ILE A 112 18.39 11.39 -12.32
N LEU A 113 17.97 12.57 -11.84
CA LEU A 113 16.80 12.73 -10.99
C LEU A 113 15.51 12.29 -11.72
N ASN A 114 15.34 12.69 -12.98
CA ASN A 114 14.17 12.31 -13.78
C ASN A 114 14.15 10.82 -14.12
N ILE A 115 15.29 10.21 -14.42
CA ILE A 115 15.39 8.75 -14.60
C ILE A 115 14.98 8.03 -13.31
N SER A 116 15.51 8.49 -12.17
CA SER A 116 15.16 7.94 -10.85
C SER A 116 13.67 8.09 -10.56
N PHE A 117 13.07 9.24 -10.89
CA PHE A 117 11.64 9.48 -10.79
C PHE A 117 10.84 8.44 -11.59
N ILE A 118 11.20 8.23 -12.86
CA ILE A 118 10.52 7.25 -13.72
C ILE A 118 10.60 5.84 -13.14
N VAL A 119 11.76 5.43 -12.60
CA VAL A 119 11.91 4.11 -11.96
C VAL A 119 10.96 3.94 -10.78
N PHE A 120 10.89 4.93 -9.88
CA PHE A 120 9.97 4.85 -8.74
C PHE A 120 8.50 4.98 -9.14
N LEU A 121 8.20 5.74 -10.19
CA LEU A 121 6.87 5.82 -10.78
C LEU A 121 6.40 4.45 -11.29
N ILE A 122 7.25 3.74 -12.04
CA ILE A 122 6.95 2.39 -12.54
C ILE A 122 6.75 1.43 -11.36
N LYS A 123 7.60 1.47 -10.34
CA LYS A 123 7.44 0.62 -9.15
C LYS A 123 6.12 0.90 -8.43
N ALA A 124 5.78 2.18 -8.25
CA ALA A 124 4.49 2.55 -7.66
C ALA A 124 3.33 2.02 -8.50
N TYR A 125 3.40 2.16 -9.82
CA TYR A 125 2.38 1.63 -10.72
C TYR A 125 2.23 0.11 -10.63
N ILE A 126 3.33 -0.65 -10.59
CA ILE A 126 3.29 -2.11 -10.43
C ILE A 126 2.61 -2.47 -9.10
N SER A 127 3.02 -1.84 -8.00
CA SER A 127 2.39 -2.08 -6.69
C SER A 127 0.90 -1.73 -6.67
N HIS A 128 0.51 -0.64 -7.33
CA HIS A 128 -0.89 -0.30 -7.51
C HIS A 128 -1.62 -1.40 -8.30
N SER A 129 -1.03 -1.89 -9.39
CA SER A 129 -1.63 -2.95 -10.20
C SER A 129 -1.84 -4.24 -9.42
N GLU A 130 -0.81 -4.70 -8.72
CA GLU A 130 -0.86 -5.91 -7.91
C GLU A 130 -1.85 -5.79 -6.75
N PHE A 131 -1.99 -4.59 -6.16
CA PHE A 131 -3.02 -4.34 -5.16
C PHE A 131 -4.42 -4.64 -5.68
N TYR A 132 -4.81 -4.11 -6.84
CA TYR A 132 -6.15 -4.36 -7.39
C TYR A 132 -6.33 -5.81 -7.83
N THR A 133 -5.27 -6.44 -8.36
CA THR A 133 -5.28 -7.89 -8.65
C THR A 133 -5.52 -8.71 -7.39
N ALA A 134 -4.84 -8.41 -6.28
CA ALA A 134 -5.04 -9.06 -4.98
C ALA A 134 -6.47 -8.84 -4.46
N MET A 135 -7.08 -7.69 -4.78
CA MET A 135 -8.48 -7.39 -4.49
C MET A 135 -9.49 -8.13 -5.39
N GLY A 136 -9.03 -8.94 -6.35
CA GLY A 136 -9.90 -9.57 -7.35
C GLY A 136 -10.51 -8.58 -8.35
N LYS A 137 -10.03 -7.34 -8.36
CA LYS A 137 -10.50 -6.26 -9.24
C LYS A 137 -9.63 -6.23 -10.49
N LYS A 138 -10.24 -6.35 -11.67
CA LYS A 138 -9.52 -6.07 -12.93
C LYS A 138 -9.40 -4.57 -13.11
N LEU A 139 -8.17 -4.05 -13.12
CA LEU A 139 -7.91 -2.70 -13.59
C LEU A 139 -8.42 -2.56 -15.02
N ALA A 140 -9.25 -1.55 -15.26
CA ALA A 140 -9.66 -1.23 -16.62
C ALA A 140 -8.41 -0.83 -17.42
N LYS A 141 -8.24 -1.39 -18.62
CA LYS A 141 -7.09 -1.06 -19.51
C LYS A 141 -6.96 0.46 -19.78
N GLY A 142 -8.02 1.25 -19.58
CA GLY A 142 -8.01 2.71 -19.69
C GLY A 142 -7.35 3.45 -18.51
N ASP A 143 -7.44 2.93 -17.29
CA ASP A 143 -6.82 3.55 -16.10
C ASP A 143 -5.29 3.52 -16.18
N GLN A 144 -4.76 2.51 -16.87
CA GLN A 144 -3.33 2.31 -17.09
C GLN A 144 -2.72 3.43 -17.95
N LEU A 145 -3.45 3.93 -18.95
CA LEU A 145 -2.99 5.00 -19.84
C LEU A 145 -3.17 6.39 -19.23
N ILE A 146 -4.22 6.59 -18.43
CA ILE A 146 -4.43 7.85 -17.69
C ILE A 146 -3.27 8.10 -16.70
N PHE A 147 -2.78 7.05 -16.04
CA PHE A 147 -1.67 7.15 -15.08
C PHE A 147 -0.37 7.69 -15.71
N PHE A 148 -0.07 7.36 -16.97
CA PHE A 148 1.17 7.81 -17.62
C PHE A 148 1.00 9.12 -18.40
N ILE A 149 -0.12 9.30 -19.12
CA ILE A 149 -0.34 10.46 -19.99
C ILE A 149 -0.75 11.70 -19.17
N VAL A 150 -1.68 11.53 -18.23
CA VAL A 150 -2.16 12.62 -17.35
C VAL A 150 -1.31 12.67 -16.07
N GLY A 151 -0.82 11.52 -15.61
CA GLY A 151 -0.16 11.45 -14.32
C GLY A 151 1.26 12.02 -14.26
N ILE A 152 1.96 12.30 -15.37
CA ILE A 152 3.27 13.00 -15.27
C ILE A 152 3.09 14.51 -15.02
N PRO A 153 2.29 15.26 -15.79
CA PRO A 153 2.05 16.68 -15.50
C PRO A 153 1.26 16.90 -14.20
N PHE A 154 0.40 15.96 -13.83
CA PHE A 154 -0.46 16.04 -12.64
C PHE A 154 -0.09 15.03 -11.56
N TYR A 155 1.20 14.64 -11.47
CA TYR A 155 1.65 13.58 -10.56
C TYR A 155 1.30 13.86 -9.09
N ILE A 156 1.41 15.13 -8.70
CA ILE A 156 1.07 15.59 -7.35
C ILE A 156 -0.37 15.20 -6.99
N LEU A 157 -1.33 15.39 -7.90
CA LEU A 157 -2.73 15.04 -7.66
C LEU A 157 -2.91 13.53 -7.57
N MET A 158 -2.27 12.78 -8.48
CA MET A 158 -2.34 11.32 -8.52
C MET A 158 -1.76 10.68 -7.25
N TYR A 159 -0.67 11.22 -6.71
CA TYR A 159 -0.05 10.77 -5.47
C TYR A 159 -1.06 10.73 -4.30
N PHE A 160 -1.84 11.79 -4.13
CA PHE A 160 -2.85 11.85 -3.06
C PHE A 160 -4.09 11.01 -3.39
N PHE A 161 -4.57 11.07 -4.63
CA PHE A 161 -5.79 10.39 -5.06
C PHE A 161 -5.71 8.87 -4.84
N TYR A 162 -4.70 8.21 -5.42
CA TYR A 162 -4.58 6.76 -5.37
C TYR A 162 -4.26 6.24 -3.98
N ARG A 163 -3.47 6.99 -3.20
CA ARG A 163 -3.20 6.64 -1.80
C ARG A 163 -4.49 6.62 -0.98
N SER A 164 -5.37 7.60 -1.19
CA SER A 164 -6.68 7.63 -0.54
C SER A 164 -7.56 6.48 -1.02
N GLN A 165 -7.65 6.29 -2.34
CA GLN A 165 -8.47 5.26 -2.96
C GLN A 165 -8.09 3.85 -2.48
N MET A 166 -6.81 3.48 -2.54
CA MET A 166 -6.35 2.16 -2.08
C MET A 166 -6.65 1.95 -0.58
N LYS A 167 -6.50 3.00 0.24
CA LYS A 167 -6.81 2.93 1.68
C LYS A 167 -8.30 2.72 1.93
N GLU A 168 -9.17 3.33 1.15
CA GLU A 168 -10.62 3.08 1.23
C GLU A 168 -10.97 1.67 0.79
N GLU A 169 -10.36 1.20 -0.30
CA GLU A 169 -10.56 -0.15 -0.82
C GLU A 169 -10.13 -1.25 0.16
N MET A 170 -9.04 -1.03 0.90
CA MET A 170 -8.61 -1.94 1.96
C MET A 170 -9.64 -2.11 3.08
N LYS A 171 -10.45 -1.08 3.37
CA LYS A 171 -11.50 -1.17 4.40
C LYS A 171 -12.69 -1.99 3.94
N ALA A 172 -12.84 -2.17 2.63
CA ALA A 172 -13.95 -2.91 2.02
C ALA A 172 -13.67 -4.41 1.85
N ILE A 173 -12.47 -4.89 2.19
CA ILE A 173 -12.14 -6.32 2.24
C ILE A 173 -13.04 -6.98 3.29
N GLN A 174 -13.58 -8.16 2.99
CA GLN A 174 -14.39 -8.96 3.91
C GLN A 174 -13.59 -10.14 4.47
#